data_AF-A0A1G1ZDJ7-F1
#
_entry.id   AF-A0A1G1ZDJ7-F1
#
_cell.length_a   1.000
_cell.length_b   1.000
_cell.length_c   1.000
_cell.angle_alpha   90.00
_cell.angle_beta   90.00
_cell.angle_gamma   90.00
#
_symmetry.space_group_name_H-M   'P 1'
#
loop_
_entity.id
_entity.type
_entity.pdbx_description
1 polymer ?
#
loop_
_entity_poly.entity_id
_entity_poly.type
_entity_poly.pdbx_seq_one_letter_code
_entity_poly.pdbx_strand_id
1 'polypeptide(L)'
;MTLKELLKKKLTESELSLIPTSFDIVGSKEKAVAIIDIPKELEGKESLIGKALMKKHKNVKTVLKKLSPIKGVHRTRDYAVITGNKNTEVTHVENGCRFLLDPQIAYFSTRESTERMRIVEKVREGETVMIFFAGVGPFAIEIEKKAKPEKIVAIEINPSAVQYFWKNIKLNKS
;
A
#
# COMPACT_ATOMS: atom_id res chain seq x y z
N MET A 1 13.18 -12.16 -14.03
CA MET A 1 14.42 -11.67 -13.43
C MET A 1 14.16 -11.19 -12.00
N THR A 2 14.88 -11.72 -11.02
CA THR A 2 14.76 -11.33 -9.61
C THR A 2 15.46 -10.00 -9.32
N LEU A 3 15.18 -9.41 -8.15
CA LEU A 3 15.88 -8.19 -7.71
C LEU A 3 17.37 -8.46 -7.48
N LYS A 4 17.71 -9.63 -6.92
CA LYS A 4 19.11 -10.07 -6.73
C LYS A 4 19.84 -10.23 -8.07
N GLU A 5 19.21 -10.85 -9.08
CA GLU A 5 19.79 -10.96 -10.43
C GLU A 5 20.09 -9.60 -11.07
N LEU A 6 19.21 -8.62 -10.89
CA LEU A 6 19.40 -7.25 -11.37
C LEU A 6 20.59 -6.53 -10.74
N LEU A 7 20.99 -6.96 -9.55
CA LEU A 7 22.04 -6.34 -8.74
C LEU A 7 23.33 -7.16 -8.69
N LYS A 8 23.35 -8.38 -9.25
CA LYS A 8 24.48 -9.33 -9.17
C LYS A 8 25.82 -8.76 -9.66
N LYS A 9 25.80 -7.86 -10.66
CA LYS A 9 27.00 -7.21 -11.21
C LYS A 9 27.41 -5.93 -10.47
N LYS A 10 26.66 -5.52 -9.45
CA LYS A 10 26.79 -4.21 -8.79
C LYS A 10 26.97 -4.29 -7.28
N LEU A 11 26.78 -5.47 -6.69
CA LEU A 11 26.89 -5.74 -5.26
C LEU A 11 27.71 -7.02 -5.06
N THR A 12 28.38 -7.12 -3.91
CA THR A 12 29.12 -8.31 -3.49
C THR A 12 28.16 -9.46 -3.12
N GLU A 13 28.66 -10.68 -2.99
CA GLU A 13 27.83 -11.82 -2.57
C GLU A 13 27.24 -11.63 -1.17
N SER A 14 28.00 -11.04 -0.23
CA SER A 14 27.52 -10.70 1.10
C SER A 14 26.40 -9.66 1.05
N GLU A 15 26.54 -8.58 0.28
CA GLU A 15 25.49 -7.57 0.08
C GLU A 15 24.24 -8.17 -0.59
N LEU A 16 24.42 -9.04 -1.59
CA LEU A 16 23.30 -9.71 -2.29
C LEU A 16 22.50 -10.62 -1.36
N SER A 17 23.15 -11.25 -0.37
CA SER A 17 22.49 -12.08 0.64
C SER A 17 21.49 -11.27 1.47
N LEU A 18 21.82 -10.01 1.77
CA LEU A 18 21.06 -9.08 2.61
C LEU A 18 19.90 -8.39 1.88
N ILE A 19 19.82 -8.51 0.55
CA ILE A 19 18.72 -7.91 -0.21
C ILE A 19 17.39 -8.51 0.25
N PRO A 20 16.43 -7.67 0.68
CA PRO A 20 15.09 -8.11 1.05
C PRO A 20 14.41 -8.85 -0.10
N THR A 21 13.84 -10.00 0.21
CA THR A 21 13.09 -10.82 -0.76
C THR A 21 11.66 -10.32 -0.93
N SER A 22 11.12 -9.63 0.07
CA SER A 22 9.76 -9.10 0.10
C SER A 22 9.75 -7.57 0.07
N PHE A 23 8.74 -7.03 -0.60
CA PHE A 23 8.40 -5.61 -0.64
C PHE A 23 6.90 -5.50 -0.95
N ASP A 24 6.33 -4.33 -0.67
CA ASP A 24 4.93 -4.01 -0.98
C ASP A 24 4.88 -3.10 -2.22
N ILE A 25 3.88 -3.27 -3.08
CA ILE A 25 3.59 -2.34 -4.18
C ILE A 25 2.16 -1.85 -4.00
N VAL A 26 2.00 -0.55 -3.78
CA VAL A 26 0.71 0.13 -3.66
C VAL A 26 0.48 1.00 -4.89
N GLY A 27 -0.71 0.94 -5.48
CA GLY A 27 -1.04 1.68 -6.71
C GLY A 27 -1.65 0.80 -7.81
N SER A 28 -1.57 1.28 -9.04
CA SER A 28 -2.18 0.66 -10.23
C SER A 28 -1.13 0.32 -11.29
N LYS A 29 -1.59 -0.12 -12.48
CA LYS A 29 -0.73 -0.31 -13.66
C LYS A 29 -0.12 1.00 -14.16
N GLU A 30 -0.70 2.15 -13.84
CA GLU A 30 -0.24 3.46 -14.31
C GLU A 30 0.82 4.07 -13.37
N LYS A 31 0.51 4.10 -12.08
CA LYS A 31 1.36 4.68 -11.03
C LYS A 31 1.32 3.81 -9.79
N ALA A 32 2.50 3.44 -9.29
CA ALA A 32 2.66 2.74 -8.03
C ALA A 32 3.84 3.25 -7.21
N VAL A 33 3.77 3.00 -5.92
CA VAL A 33 4.86 3.18 -4.94
C VAL A 33 5.27 1.80 -4.46
N ALA A 34 6.57 1.51 -4.51
CA ALA A 34 7.13 0.32 -3.87
C ALA A 34 7.64 0.69 -2.47
N ILE A 35 7.40 -0.17 -1.49
CA ILE A 35 7.83 0.02 -0.11
C ILE A 35 8.69 -1.17 0.29
N ILE A 36 9.93 -0.90 0.71
CA ILE A 36 10.92 -1.92 1.03
C ILE A 36 11.60 -1.60 2.37
N ASP A 37 11.98 -2.65 3.11
CA ASP A 37 12.75 -2.54 4.35
C ASP A 37 14.22 -2.84 4.04
N ILE A 38 15.06 -1.81 3.97
CA ILE A 38 16.47 -2.00 3.59
C ILE A 38 17.32 -2.01 4.87
N PRO A 39 18.06 -3.10 5.14
CA PRO A 39 18.91 -3.21 6.33
C PRO A 39 20.03 -2.16 6.32
N LYS A 40 20.54 -1.81 7.51
CA LYS A 40 21.55 -0.75 7.66
C LYS A 40 22.86 -1.10 6.98
N GLU A 41 23.18 -2.37 6.88
CA GLU A 41 24.34 -2.93 6.21
C GLU A 41 24.37 -2.63 4.70
N LEU A 42 23.22 -2.24 4.11
CA LEU A 42 23.09 -1.82 2.72
C LEU A 42 22.96 -0.29 2.56
N GLU A 43 23.35 0.48 3.58
CA GLU A 43 23.39 1.94 3.52
C GLU A 43 24.33 2.43 2.40
N GLY A 44 23.91 3.46 1.68
CA GLY A 44 24.57 3.96 0.47
C GLY A 44 24.20 3.19 -0.81
N LYS A 45 23.50 2.05 -0.71
CA LYS A 45 23.02 1.26 -1.87
C LYS A 45 21.52 1.46 -2.15
N GLU A 46 20.82 2.27 -1.37
CA GLU A 46 19.37 2.43 -1.47
C GLU A 46 18.92 2.90 -2.85
N SER A 47 19.57 3.92 -3.42
CA SER A 47 19.23 4.42 -4.75
C SER A 47 19.43 3.35 -5.82
N LEU A 48 20.45 2.51 -5.66
CA LEU A 48 20.72 1.41 -6.57
C LEU A 48 19.61 0.34 -6.50
N ILE A 49 19.21 -0.05 -5.29
CA ILE A 49 18.12 -1.01 -5.04
C ILE A 49 16.79 -0.45 -5.58
N GLY A 50 16.50 0.82 -5.32
CA GLY A 50 15.30 1.51 -5.80
C GLY A 50 15.22 1.56 -7.33
N LYS A 51 16.31 1.91 -8.01
CA LYS A 51 16.40 1.87 -9.49
C LYS A 51 16.19 0.46 -10.04
N ALA A 52 16.71 -0.57 -9.37
CA ALA A 52 16.50 -1.96 -9.78
C ALA A 52 15.02 -2.38 -9.62
N LEU A 53 14.36 -2.00 -8.53
CA LEU A 53 12.92 -2.22 -8.33
C LEU A 53 12.09 -1.54 -9.43
N MET A 54 12.35 -0.27 -9.75
CA MET A 54 11.65 0.44 -10.83
C MET A 54 11.95 -0.16 -12.21
N LYS A 55 13.17 -0.68 -12.44
CA LYS A 55 13.49 -1.39 -13.69
C LYS A 55 12.65 -2.65 -13.84
N LYS A 56 12.44 -3.39 -12.76
CA LYS A 56 11.61 -4.61 -12.71
C LYS A 56 10.12 -4.31 -12.81
N HIS A 57 9.65 -3.27 -12.11
CA HIS A 57 8.23 -2.89 -12.01
C HIS A 57 8.02 -1.51 -12.64
N LYS A 58 7.70 -1.46 -13.94
CA LYS A 58 7.65 -0.22 -14.74
C LYS A 58 6.60 0.80 -14.29
N ASN A 59 5.56 0.33 -13.60
CA ASN A 59 4.52 1.16 -13.01
C ASN A 59 4.99 1.85 -11.71
N VAL A 60 6.04 1.34 -11.05
CA VAL A 60 6.60 1.95 -9.84
C VAL A 60 7.30 3.26 -10.21
N LYS A 61 6.77 4.38 -9.70
CA LYS A 61 7.30 5.74 -9.92
C LYS A 61 8.08 6.28 -8.74
N THR A 62 7.92 5.65 -7.57
CA THR A 62 8.60 6.02 -6.32
C THR A 62 8.90 4.77 -5.51
N VAL A 63 10.06 4.75 -4.86
CA VAL A 63 10.43 3.71 -3.90
C VAL A 63 10.65 4.34 -2.53
N LEU A 64 9.99 3.79 -1.52
CA LEU A 64 10.07 4.17 -0.12
C LEU A 64 10.88 3.13 0.67
N LYS A 65 11.83 3.59 1.48
CA LYS A 65 12.51 2.82 2.53
C LYS A 65 11.76 3.01 3.85
N LYS A 66 11.46 1.91 4.55
CA LYS A 66 10.93 1.94 5.93
C LYS A 66 12.03 2.49 6.87
N LEU A 67 11.72 3.51 7.67
CA LEU A 67 12.66 4.09 8.64
C LEU A 67 12.35 3.70 10.09
N SER A 68 11.09 3.36 10.37
CA SER A 68 10.64 3.01 11.71
C SER A 68 9.74 1.76 11.69
N PRO A 69 9.47 1.13 12.84
CA PRO A 69 8.27 0.34 13.05
C PRO A 69 7.00 1.18 12.89
N ILE A 70 5.85 0.52 12.87
CA ILE A 70 4.55 1.20 12.99
C ILE A 70 4.47 1.87 14.37
N LYS A 71 4.04 3.13 14.42
CA LYS A 71 3.99 3.93 15.65
C LYS A 71 2.76 4.84 15.70
N GLY A 72 2.50 5.36 16.91
CA GLY A 72 1.44 6.34 17.17
C GLY A 72 0.03 5.79 17.04
N VAL A 73 -0.95 6.62 17.42
CA VAL A 73 -2.37 6.27 17.44
C VAL A 73 -2.96 6.02 16.04
N HIS A 74 -2.39 6.65 15.01
CA HIS A 74 -2.79 6.47 13.61
C HIS A 74 -2.09 5.30 12.92
N ARG A 75 -1.22 4.56 13.64
CA ARG A 75 -0.49 3.38 13.13
C ARG A 75 0.26 3.66 11.82
N THR A 76 0.85 4.85 11.72
CA THR A 76 1.69 5.24 10.56
C THR A 76 3.14 4.80 10.76
N ARG A 77 3.94 4.98 9.73
CA ARG A 77 5.37 4.62 9.71
C ARG A 77 6.14 5.75 9.03
N ASP A 78 7.37 6.00 9.48
CA ASP A 78 8.25 6.94 8.79
C ASP A 78 8.87 6.27 7.55
N TYR A 79 8.93 7.02 6.45
CA TYR A 79 9.51 6.58 5.19
C TYR A 79 10.52 7.59 4.66
N ALA A 80 11.51 7.09 3.92
CA ALA A 80 12.36 7.90 3.07
C ALA A 80 12.10 7.57 1.60
N VAL A 81 11.94 8.60 0.75
CA VAL A 81 12.00 8.43 -0.70
C VAL A 81 13.45 8.17 -1.11
N ILE A 82 13.75 6.94 -1.54
CA ILE A 82 15.11 6.56 -1.95
C ILE A 82 15.32 6.67 -3.46
N THR A 83 14.24 6.65 -4.24
CA THR A 83 14.27 6.82 -5.71
C THR A 83 12.90 7.26 -6.20
N GLY A 84 12.85 8.13 -7.21
CA GLY A 84 11.62 8.49 -7.93
C GLY A 84 10.99 9.81 -7.47
N ASN A 85 9.69 9.97 -7.68
CA ASN A 85 8.96 11.21 -7.40
C ASN A 85 8.67 11.38 -5.90
N LYS A 86 8.75 12.60 -5.37
CA LYS A 86 8.36 12.94 -3.98
C LYS A 86 6.85 12.79 -3.73
N ASN A 87 6.00 12.94 -4.75
CA ASN A 87 4.55 12.71 -4.64
C ASN A 87 4.24 11.21 -4.65
N THR A 88 3.92 10.69 -3.47
CA THR A 88 3.58 9.30 -3.18
C THR A 88 2.10 8.96 -3.22
N GLU A 89 1.22 9.94 -3.45
CA GLU A 89 -0.22 9.69 -3.59
C GLU A 89 -0.49 8.82 -4.82
N VAL A 90 -1.25 7.75 -4.65
CA VAL A 90 -1.56 6.77 -5.69
C VAL A 90 -3.00 6.31 -5.59
N THR A 91 -3.56 5.91 -6.72
CA THR A 91 -4.79 5.12 -6.77
C THR A 91 -4.41 3.65 -6.81
N HIS A 92 -4.62 2.94 -5.71
CA HIS A 92 -4.51 1.48 -5.68
C HIS A 92 -5.77 0.83 -6.24
N VAL A 93 -5.59 -0.27 -6.97
CA VAL A 93 -6.71 -1.04 -7.53
C VAL A 93 -6.61 -2.47 -7.03
N GLU A 94 -7.65 -2.91 -6.34
CA GLU A 94 -7.83 -4.29 -5.90
C GLU A 94 -9.31 -4.65 -5.92
N ASN A 95 -9.64 -5.91 -6.13
CA ASN A 95 -11.00 -6.43 -5.98
C ASN A 95 -12.08 -5.66 -6.78
N GLY A 96 -11.73 -5.01 -7.90
CA GLY A 96 -12.65 -4.18 -8.69
C GLY A 96 -12.96 -2.80 -8.10
N CYS A 97 -12.25 -2.41 -7.04
CA CYS A 97 -12.37 -1.14 -6.35
C CYS A 97 -11.10 -0.29 -6.50
N ARG A 98 -11.25 1.02 -6.34
CA ARG A 98 -10.17 2.00 -6.49
C ARG A 98 -9.98 2.77 -5.19
N PHE A 99 -8.76 2.86 -4.70
CA PHE A 99 -8.42 3.52 -3.43
C PHE A 99 -7.33 4.55 -3.66
N LEU A 100 -7.72 5.82 -3.66
CA LEU A 100 -6.78 6.93 -3.56
C LEU A 100 -6.24 6.99 -2.13
N LEU A 101 -4.92 6.99 -1.99
CA LEU A 101 -4.23 7.15 -0.72
C LEU A 101 -2.79 7.63 -0.90
N ASP A 102 -2.20 8.16 0.17
CA ASP A 102 -0.77 8.29 0.30
C ASP A 102 -0.25 7.33 1.39
N PRO A 103 0.63 6.37 1.06
CA PRO A 103 1.12 5.38 2.02
C PRO A 103 1.98 5.97 3.15
N GLN A 104 2.44 7.22 3.03
CA GLN A 104 3.13 7.93 4.10
C GLN A 104 2.16 8.54 5.14
N ILE A 105 0.90 8.75 4.75
CA ILE A 105 -0.09 9.50 5.55
C ILE A 105 -1.16 8.58 6.15
N ALA A 106 -1.58 7.55 5.41
CA ALA A 106 -2.60 6.60 5.84
C ALA A 106 -2.09 5.17 5.73
N TYR A 107 -2.36 4.35 6.76
CA TYR A 107 -2.05 2.93 6.72
C TYR A 107 -2.87 2.23 5.63
N PHE A 108 -2.21 1.42 4.83
CA PHE A 108 -2.84 0.55 3.84
C PHE A 108 -1.96 -0.67 3.59
N SER A 109 -2.54 -1.87 3.65
CA SER A 109 -1.83 -3.12 3.36
C SER A 109 -2.48 -3.82 2.17
N THR A 110 -1.68 -4.04 1.13
CA THR A 110 -2.06 -4.83 -0.05
C THR A 110 -2.08 -6.33 0.25
N ARG A 111 -1.39 -6.77 1.32
CA ARG A 111 -1.35 -8.18 1.75
C ARG A 111 -2.68 -8.64 2.34
N GLU A 112 -3.48 -7.71 2.84
CA GLU A 112 -4.79 -7.95 3.43
C GLU A 112 -5.90 -8.06 2.38
N SER A 113 -5.60 -7.92 1.07
CA SER A 113 -6.60 -7.91 -0.01
C SER A 113 -7.45 -9.17 -0.07
N THR A 114 -6.82 -10.35 0.03
CA THR A 114 -7.53 -11.65 0.03
C THR A 114 -8.41 -11.80 1.28
N GLU A 115 -7.88 -11.37 2.43
CA GLU A 115 -8.62 -11.43 3.70
C GLU A 115 -9.80 -10.47 3.71
N ARG A 116 -9.64 -9.27 3.13
CA ARG A 116 -10.74 -8.33 2.88
C ARG A 116 -11.85 -9.01 2.09
N MET A 117 -11.52 -9.61 0.95
CA MET A 117 -12.50 -10.27 0.11
C MET A 117 -13.22 -11.41 0.85
N ARG A 118 -12.48 -12.23 1.61
CA ARG A 118 -13.05 -13.34 2.41
C ARG A 118 -14.11 -12.88 3.41
N ILE A 119 -13.95 -11.70 3.99
CA ILE A 119 -14.94 -11.11 4.91
C ILE A 119 -16.09 -10.46 4.13
N VAL A 120 -15.80 -9.76 3.04
CA VAL A 120 -16.82 -9.16 2.17
C VAL A 120 -17.82 -10.21 1.67
N GLU A 121 -17.35 -11.39 1.28
CA GLU A 121 -18.19 -12.51 0.82
C GLU A 121 -19.12 -13.10 1.90
N LYS A 122 -18.89 -12.76 3.17
CA LYS A 122 -19.73 -13.22 4.30
C LYS A 122 -20.84 -12.25 4.64
N VAL A 123 -20.75 -11.00 4.19
CA VAL A 123 -21.79 -10.00 4.42
C VAL A 123 -22.99 -10.34 3.56
N ARG A 124 -24.18 -10.31 4.16
CA ARG A 124 -25.44 -10.62 3.48
C ARG A 124 -26.16 -9.34 3.07
N GLU A 125 -26.96 -9.45 2.02
CA GLU A 125 -27.83 -8.37 1.56
C GLU A 125 -28.76 -7.90 2.69
N GLY A 126 -28.86 -6.58 2.87
CA GLY A 126 -29.66 -5.96 3.92
C GLY A 126 -29.02 -5.94 5.31
N GLU A 127 -27.77 -6.38 5.49
CA GLU A 127 -27.09 -6.25 6.79
C GLU A 127 -26.70 -4.80 7.09
N THR A 128 -26.75 -4.42 8.37
CA THR A 128 -26.07 -3.23 8.87
C THR A 128 -24.68 -3.61 9.36
N VAL A 129 -23.64 -3.06 8.73
CA VAL A 129 -22.24 -3.41 9.02
C VAL A 129 -21.52 -2.24 9.71
N MET A 130 -20.85 -2.54 10.82
CA MET A 130 -20.00 -1.58 11.52
C MET A 130 -18.52 -1.95 11.34
N ILE A 131 -17.71 -0.99 10.91
CA ILE A 131 -16.29 -1.17 10.62
C ILE A 131 -15.50 -0.21 11.51
N PHE A 132 -14.77 -0.78 12.46
CA PHE A 132 -13.78 -0.05 13.25
C PHE A 132 -12.46 0.02 12.49
N PHE A 133 -11.75 1.15 12.63
CA PHE A 133 -10.43 1.38 12.00
C PHE A 133 -10.50 1.31 10.47
N ALA A 134 -11.46 2.04 9.89
CA ALA A 134 -11.80 1.93 8.48
C ALA A 134 -10.70 2.42 7.52
N GLY A 135 -9.70 3.16 8.00
CA GLY A 135 -8.63 3.72 7.19
C GLY A 135 -9.16 4.53 6.01
N VAL A 136 -8.65 4.23 4.82
CA VAL A 136 -9.11 4.85 3.55
C VAL A 136 -10.38 4.20 2.97
N GLY A 137 -11.02 3.32 3.75
CA GLY A 137 -12.32 2.71 3.45
C GLY A 137 -12.34 1.40 2.65
N PRO A 138 -11.29 0.55 2.61
CA PRO A 138 -11.31 -0.60 1.69
C PRO A 138 -12.42 -1.60 1.98
N PHE A 139 -12.66 -1.95 3.25
CA PHE A 139 -13.78 -2.83 3.62
C PHE A 139 -15.13 -2.21 3.26
N ALA A 140 -15.38 -0.97 3.68
CA ALA A 140 -16.67 -0.32 3.47
C ALA A 140 -17.03 -0.24 1.97
N ILE A 141 -16.06 0.15 1.15
CA ILE A 141 -16.26 0.30 -0.29
C ILE A 141 -16.46 -1.06 -0.97
N GLU A 142 -15.68 -2.08 -0.60
CA GLU A 142 -15.86 -3.42 -1.17
C GLU A 142 -17.20 -4.04 -0.76
N ILE A 143 -17.62 -3.88 0.50
CA ILE A 143 -18.91 -4.35 0.99
C ILE A 143 -20.05 -3.66 0.25
N GLU A 144 -20.03 -2.33 0.15
CA GLU A 144 -21.04 -1.57 -0.59
C GLU A 144 -21.19 -2.07 -2.03
N LYS A 145 -20.07 -2.29 -2.73
CA LYS A 145 -20.07 -2.70 -4.13
C LYS A 145 -20.54 -4.14 -4.36
N LYS A 146 -20.43 -5.03 -3.37
CA LYS A 146 -20.53 -6.48 -3.59
C LYS A 146 -21.62 -7.17 -2.78
N ALA A 147 -22.01 -6.63 -1.63
CA ALA A 147 -22.88 -7.30 -0.67
C ALA A 147 -24.24 -6.59 -0.47
N LYS A 148 -24.46 -5.40 -1.04
CA LYS A 148 -25.70 -4.62 -0.91
C LYS A 148 -26.21 -4.52 0.56
N PRO A 149 -25.38 -3.98 1.46
CA PRO A 149 -25.79 -3.79 2.85
C PRO A 149 -26.95 -2.78 2.94
N GLU A 150 -27.74 -2.85 4.01
CA GLU A 150 -28.71 -1.80 4.32
C GLU A 150 -27.99 -0.51 4.74
N LYS A 151 -26.92 -0.66 5.54
CA LYS A 151 -26.18 0.47 6.10
C LYS A 151 -24.74 0.08 6.43
N ILE A 152 -23.80 0.99 6.18
CA ILE A 152 -22.42 0.87 6.67
C ILE A 152 -22.11 2.02 7.62
N VAL A 153 -21.61 1.69 8.82
CA VAL A 153 -21.04 2.66 9.77
C VAL A 153 -19.54 2.41 9.86
N ALA A 154 -18.74 3.33 9.38
CA ALA A 154 -17.28 3.18 9.34
C ALA A 154 -16.59 4.27 10.17
N ILE A 155 -15.71 3.85 11.09
CA ILE A 155 -15.06 4.71 12.07
C ILE A 155 -13.56 4.74 11.80
N GLU A 156 -12.99 5.92 11.66
CA GLU A 156 -11.56 6.15 11.50
C GLU A 156 -11.12 7.38 12.31
N ILE A 157 -10.01 7.24 13.02
CA ILE A 157 -9.48 8.29 13.90
C ILE A 157 -8.49 9.22 13.18
N ASN A 158 -7.78 8.72 12.17
CA ASN A 158 -6.87 9.51 11.36
C ASN A 158 -7.66 10.43 10.41
N PRO A 159 -7.66 11.76 10.62
CA PRO A 159 -8.45 12.68 9.82
C PRO A 159 -8.02 12.70 8.35
N SER A 160 -6.74 12.47 8.05
CA SER A 160 -6.25 12.37 6.67
C SER A 160 -6.77 11.10 5.97
N ALA A 161 -6.86 9.98 6.70
CA ALA A 161 -7.46 8.76 6.15
C ALA A 161 -8.96 8.94 5.89
N VAL A 162 -9.69 9.65 6.77
CA VAL A 162 -11.09 10.05 6.54
C VAL A 162 -11.24 10.90 5.28
N GLN A 163 -10.34 11.85 5.03
CA GLN A 163 -10.37 12.64 3.79
C GLN A 163 -10.19 11.77 2.53
N TYR A 164 -9.26 10.82 2.56
CA TYR A 164 -9.10 9.84 1.48
C TYR A 164 -10.34 8.97 1.33
N PHE A 165 -10.92 8.50 2.43
CA PHE A 165 -12.12 7.69 2.41
C PHE A 165 -13.29 8.42 1.73
N TRP A 166 -13.54 9.69 2.05
CA TRP A 166 -14.56 10.48 1.34
C TRP A 166 -14.31 10.58 -0.17
N LYS A 167 -13.05 10.76 -0.59
CA LYS A 167 -12.69 10.75 -2.01
C LYS A 167 -12.92 9.36 -2.62
N ASN A 168 -12.61 8.30 -1.89
CA ASN A 168 -12.76 6.92 -2.34
C ASN A 168 -14.21 6.49 -2.46
N ILE A 169 -15.10 6.96 -1.59
CA ILE A 169 -16.56 6.78 -1.75
C ILE A 169 -16.96 7.35 -3.11
N LYS A 170 -16.60 8.60 -3.41
CA LYS A 170 -16.92 9.24 -4.71
C LYS A 170 -16.29 8.49 -5.89
N LEU A 171 -15.05 8.02 -5.74
CA LEU A 171 -14.31 7.31 -6.79
C LEU A 171 -14.93 5.94 -7.16
N ASN A 172 -15.70 5.36 -6.24
CA ASN A 172 -16.33 4.04 -6.43
C ASN A 172 -17.84 4.10 -6.59
N LYS A 173 -18.45 5.30 -6.58
CA LYS A 173 -19.84 5.45 -7.03
C LYS A 173 -19.92 5.06 -8.51
N SER A 174 -20.81 4.13 -8.80
CA SER A 174 -21.25 3.75 -10.15
C SER A 174 -22.70 4.15 -10.26
#